data_AF-A0AAW0TWV9-F1
#
_entry.id   AF-A0AAW0TWV9-F1
#
_cell.length_a   1.000
_cell.length_b   1.000
_cell.length_c   1.000
_cell.angle_alpha   90.00
_cell.angle_beta   90.00
_cell.angle_gamma   90.00
#
_symmetry.space_group_name_H-M   'P 1'
#
loop_
_entity.id
_entity.type
_entity.pdbx_description
1 polymer ?
#
loop_
_entity_poly.entity_id
_entity_poly.type
_entity_poly.pdbx_seq_one_letter_code
_entity_poly.pdbx_strand_id
1 'polypeptide(L)'
;MIDNKGLFSEILFNVFTNVQSVDARVVSSSPQHSGEMTNKEVVPSVQVYGRKKTATAVAHCKRGHGLIKVNGRPLEYIEPRTLQFKLMEPVLLLGKERFSNVSIRVRVKGGGHTSQVYAIRQAISKSLVAYYQKFVDEASKKEIKNILINYDRSLLVADPRRCEPKKFGGPGARARYQKSYR
;
A
#
# COMPACT_ATOMS: atom_id res chain seq x y z
N MET A 1 -64.42 49.61 -28.08
CA MET A 1 -65.57 48.86 -27.56
C MET A 1 -65.05 47.89 -26.50
N ILE A 2 -65.46 48.12 -25.25
CA ILE A 2 -65.51 47.19 -24.11
C ILE A 2 -64.12 46.82 -23.55
N ASP A 3 -63.59 47.53 -22.55
CA ASP A 3 -63.90 47.46 -21.10
C ASP A 3 -63.62 46.09 -20.44
N ASN A 4 -62.63 46.08 -19.54
CA ASN A 4 -62.68 45.56 -18.16
C ASN A 4 -61.24 45.51 -17.62
N LYS A 5 -60.82 46.44 -16.74
CA LYS A 5 -60.98 46.31 -15.28
C LYS A 5 -60.55 44.90 -14.85
N GLY A 6 -59.33 44.72 -14.37
CA GLY A 6 -58.99 45.17 -13.02
C GLY A 6 -59.60 44.20 -12.02
N LEU A 7 -58.87 43.13 -11.68
CA LEU A 7 -59.01 42.38 -10.44
C LEU A 7 -57.61 41.86 -10.10
N PHE A 8 -56.96 42.56 -9.16
CA PHE A 8 -56.53 41.98 -7.88
C PHE A 8 -55.31 41.06 -8.01
N SER A 9 -54.14 41.62 -7.68
CA SER A 9 -53.39 41.27 -6.45
C SER A 9 -52.67 39.93 -6.61
N GLU A 10 -51.36 39.80 -6.52
CA GLU A 10 -50.34 40.56 -5.83
C GLU A 10 -49.03 39.83 -6.20
N ILE A 11 -47.97 40.58 -6.47
CA ILE A 11 -46.72 40.49 -5.70
C ILE A 11 -45.63 39.58 -6.29
N LEU A 12 -44.48 40.23 -6.44
CA LEU A 12 -43.11 39.70 -6.49
C LEU A 12 -42.74 38.86 -7.71
N PHE A 13 -42.36 39.56 -8.78
CA PHE A 13 -41.34 39.02 -9.68
C PHE A 13 -40.38 40.12 -10.12
N ASN A 14 -39.11 39.87 -9.82
CA ASN A 14 -37.88 40.35 -10.47
C ASN A 14 -38.06 41.19 -11.74
N VAL A 15 -37.22 42.22 -11.92
CA VAL A 15 -36.41 42.42 -13.12
C VAL A 15 -35.55 43.70 -13.02
N PHE A 16 -34.27 43.55 -13.37
CA PHE A 16 -33.29 44.53 -13.88
C PHE A 16 -32.64 45.52 -12.90
N THR A 17 -31.33 45.52 -12.65
CA THR A 17 -30.14 45.63 -13.53
C THR A 17 -30.15 46.78 -14.54
N ASN A 18 -29.46 47.89 -14.21
CA ASN A 18 -28.33 48.45 -14.97
C ASN A 18 -27.85 49.76 -14.28
N VAL A 19 -26.61 49.83 -13.78
CA VAL A 19 -25.38 50.32 -14.44
C VAL A 19 -25.18 51.82 -14.25
N GLN A 20 -24.10 52.23 -13.54
CA GLN A 20 -22.83 52.73 -14.10
C GLN A 20 -21.96 53.44 -13.04
N SER A 21 -20.67 53.03 -12.95
CA SER A 21 -19.41 53.81 -12.75
C SER A 21 -19.32 54.87 -11.62
N VAL A 22 -18.23 55.09 -10.89
CA VAL A 22 -16.81 55.23 -11.28
C VAL A 22 -15.90 55.09 -10.03
N ASP A 23 -14.80 54.35 -10.18
CA ASP A 23 -13.48 54.39 -9.52
C ASP A 23 -13.28 54.87 -8.06
N ALA A 24 -12.85 53.92 -7.21
CA ALA A 24 -11.97 54.19 -6.07
C ALA A 24 -10.88 53.11 -5.99
N ARG A 25 -9.62 53.57 -5.98
CA ARG A 25 -8.42 52.77 -5.70
C ARG A 25 -8.60 52.01 -4.38
N VAL A 26 -8.56 50.68 -4.41
CA VAL A 26 -8.43 49.87 -3.20
C VAL A 26 -7.11 49.11 -3.27
N VAL A 27 -6.28 49.48 -2.29
CA VAL A 27 -4.99 48.90 -1.96
C VAL A 27 -5.06 47.38 -1.89
N SER A 28 -4.06 46.75 -2.50
CA SER A 28 -3.70 45.35 -2.32
C SER A 28 -3.61 44.98 -0.84
N SER A 29 -4.66 44.39 -0.29
CA SER A 29 -4.56 43.54 0.89
C SER A 29 -4.71 42.10 0.43
N SER A 30 -3.57 41.46 0.23
CA SER A 30 -3.43 40.00 0.15
C SER A 30 -4.31 39.33 1.21
N PRO A 31 -5.13 38.31 0.88
CA PRO A 31 -5.79 37.51 1.89
C PRO A 31 -4.68 36.83 2.70
N GLN A 32 -4.56 37.18 3.98
CA GLN A 32 -3.72 36.42 4.89
C GLN A 32 -4.31 35.01 4.94
N HIS A 33 -3.61 34.05 4.32
CA HIS A 33 -3.94 32.64 4.42
C HIS A 33 -3.68 32.24 5.87
N SER A 34 -4.72 32.28 6.69
CA SER A 34 -4.70 31.74 8.04
C SER A 34 -4.27 30.29 7.95
N GLY A 35 -3.06 29.99 8.39
CA GLY A 35 -2.52 28.63 8.42
C GLY A 35 -3.41 27.76 9.30
N GLU A 36 -4.34 27.04 8.67
CA GLU A 36 -5.04 25.93 9.30
C GLU A 36 -3.99 24.88 9.67
N MET A 37 -3.66 24.83 10.96
CA MET A 37 -2.98 23.71 11.58
C MET A 37 -3.87 22.47 11.42
N THR A 38 -3.76 21.76 10.30
CA THR A 38 -4.47 20.50 10.10
C THR A 38 -4.00 19.54 11.20
N ASN A 39 -4.87 19.27 12.18
CA ASN A 39 -4.71 18.14 13.08
C ASN A 39 -4.64 16.88 12.21
N LYS A 40 -3.43 16.40 11.92
CA LYS A 40 -3.23 15.15 11.18
C LYS A 40 -3.73 14.03 12.07
N GLU A 41 -4.94 13.53 11.79
CA GLU A 41 -5.43 12.31 12.40
C GLU A 41 -4.38 11.21 12.24
N VAL A 42 -3.94 10.65 13.37
CA VAL A 42 -2.90 9.62 13.38
C VAL A 42 -3.54 8.31 12.89
N VAL A 43 -3.44 8.05 11.59
CA VAL A 43 -3.97 6.82 11.01
C VAL A 43 -3.16 5.63 11.54
N PRO A 44 -3.82 4.60 12.11
CA PRO A 44 -3.14 3.41 12.60
C PRO A 44 -2.40 2.75 11.45
N SER A 45 -1.07 2.71 11.59
CA SER A 45 -0.17 2.18 10.58
C SER A 45 0.94 1.33 11.20
N VAL A 46 1.38 0.33 10.43
CA VAL A 46 2.47 -0.57 10.79
C VAL A 46 3.38 -0.74 9.58
N GLN A 47 4.69 -0.65 9.80
CA GLN A 47 5.69 -0.95 8.79
C GLN A 47 6.46 -2.22 9.17
N VAL A 48 6.47 -3.20 8.26
CA VAL A 48 7.17 -4.48 8.47
C VAL A 48 7.94 -4.85 7.22
N TYR A 49 8.96 -5.71 7.37
CA TYR A 49 9.79 -6.16 6.27
C TYR A 49 9.79 -7.69 6.08
N GLY A 50 9.90 -8.10 4.81
CA GLY A 50 10.19 -9.45 4.35
C GLY A 50 11.54 -9.49 3.65
N ARG A 51 12.30 -10.57 3.82
CA ARG A 51 13.63 -10.72 3.23
C ARG A 51 13.83 -12.13 2.71
N LYS A 52 14.28 -12.24 1.46
CA LYS A 52 14.72 -13.50 0.85
C LYS A 52 15.94 -13.22 0.00
N LYS A 53 17.07 -13.89 0.30
CA LYS A 53 18.37 -13.51 -0.24
C LYS A 53 18.57 -11.98 -0.11
N THR A 54 19.16 -11.33 -1.09
CA THR A 54 19.42 -9.88 -1.08
C THR A 54 18.16 -9.03 -1.32
N ALA A 55 17.02 -9.64 -1.67
CA ALA A 55 15.77 -8.90 -1.85
C ALA A 55 15.15 -8.51 -0.49
N THR A 56 14.77 -7.24 -0.39
CA THR A 56 14.06 -6.70 0.77
C THR A 56 12.76 -6.06 0.31
N ALA A 57 11.65 -6.51 0.89
CA ALA A 57 10.33 -5.93 0.70
C ALA A 57 9.90 -5.28 2.01
N VAL A 58 9.43 -4.04 1.95
CA VAL A 58 8.88 -3.34 3.11
C VAL A 58 7.41 -3.06 2.83
N ALA A 59 6.54 -3.63 3.65
CA ALA A 59 5.10 -3.45 3.61
C ALA A 59 4.69 -2.36 4.60
N HIS A 60 3.95 -1.38 4.11
CA HIS A 60 3.30 -0.35 4.90
C HIS A 60 1.80 -0.66 4.94
N CYS A 61 1.34 -1.15 6.09
CA CYS A 61 -0.06 -1.46 6.34
C CYS A 61 -0.73 -0.26 7.02
N LYS A 62 -1.86 0.17 6.48
CA LYS A 62 -2.71 1.22 7.03
C LYS A 62 -4.15 0.73 7.05
N ARG A 63 -4.99 1.31 7.91
CA ARG A 63 -6.46 1.12 7.80
C ARG A 63 -6.94 1.59 6.42
N GLY A 64 -7.79 0.82 5.76
CA GLY A 64 -8.26 1.10 4.40
C GLY A 64 -9.19 0.03 3.82
N HIS A 65 -9.30 -0.03 2.50
CA HIS A 65 -10.33 -0.81 1.78
C HIS A 65 -9.77 -2.05 1.04
N GLY A 66 -8.86 -2.82 1.64
CA GLY A 66 -8.39 -4.08 1.03
C GLY A 66 -7.45 -3.96 -0.16
N LEU A 67 -6.95 -2.76 -0.45
CA LEU A 67 -6.11 -2.52 -1.62
C LEU A 67 -4.65 -2.87 -1.33
N ILE A 68 -4.14 -3.88 -2.04
CA ILE A 68 -2.74 -4.34 -1.96
C ILE A 68 -2.00 -3.95 -3.25
N LYS A 69 -0.96 -3.12 -3.12
CA LYS A 69 -0.12 -2.66 -4.23
C LYS A 69 1.36 -2.87 -3.94
N VAL A 70 2.12 -3.24 -4.96
CA VAL A 70 3.57 -3.40 -4.92
C VAL A 70 4.20 -2.42 -5.92
N ASN A 71 5.07 -1.52 -5.44
CA ASN A 71 5.69 -0.48 -6.26
C ASN A 71 4.68 0.33 -7.10
N GLY A 72 3.45 0.52 -6.60
CA GLY A 72 2.37 1.24 -7.28
C GLY A 72 1.50 0.38 -8.21
N ARG A 73 1.91 -0.85 -8.52
CA ARG A 73 1.15 -1.79 -9.37
C ARG A 73 0.33 -2.78 -8.52
N PRO A 74 -0.79 -3.33 -9.03
CA PRO A 74 -1.52 -4.40 -8.36
C PRO A 74 -0.72 -5.70 -8.29
N LEU A 75 -1.11 -6.63 -7.41
CA LEU A 75 -0.45 -7.94 -7.25
C LEU A 75 -0.42 -8.77 -8.54
N GLU A 76 -1.45 -8.65 -9.38
CA GLU A 76 -1.59 -9.43 -10.60
C GLU A 76 -0.55 -9.10 -11.66
N TYR A 77 -0.08 -7.85 -11.69
CA TYR A 77 0.85 -7.35 -12.71
C TYR A 77 2.33 -7.50 -12.30
N ILE A 78 2.62 -8.32 -11.29
CA ILE A 78 3.98 -8.58 -10.85
C ILE A 78 4.54 -9.75 -11.66
N GLU A 79 5.69 -9.53 -12.26
CA GLU A 79 6.42 -10.55 -12.99
C GLU A 79 7.38 -11.33 -12.06
N PRO A 80 7.62 -12.63 -12.33
CA PRO A 80 7.07 -13.48 -13.39
C PRO A 80 5.70 -14.06 -13.06
N ARG A 81 4.83 -14.19 -14.07
CA ARG A 81 3.46 -14.71 -13.92
C ARG A 81 3.40 -16.15 -13.41
N THR A 82 4.42 -16.95 -13.66
CA THR A 82 4.54 -18.33 -13.14
C THR A 82 4.50 -18.39 -11.61
N LEU A 83 4.99 -17.35 -10.92
CA LEU A 83 5.01 -17.29 -9.46
C LEU A 83 3.87 -16.45 -8.87
N GLN A 84 2.88 -16.09 -9.68
CA GLN A 84 1.76 -15.25 -9.26
C GLN A 84 0.97 -15.89 -8.11
N PHE A 85 0.76 -17.21 -8.15
CA PHE A 85 0.11 -17.94 -7.05
C PHE A 85 0.87 -17.79 -5.73
N LYS A 86 2.21 -17.76 -5.74
CA LYS A 86 3.03 -17.55 -4.54
C LYS A 86 2.78 -16.19 -3.89
N LEU A 87 2.43 -15.16 -4.65
CA LEU A 87 2.08 -13.84 -4.11
C LEU A 87 0.68 -13.81 -3.50
N MET A 88 -0.25 -14.58 -4.08
CA MET A 88 -1.65 -14.62 -3.67
C MET A 88 -1.92 -15.55 -2.48
N GLU A 89 -1.04 -16.51 -2.20
CA GLU A 89 -1.14 -17.43 -1.06
C GLU A 89 -1.60 -16.79 0.27
N PRO A 90 -1.01 -15.69 0.78
CA PRO A 90 -1.48 -15.10 2.03
C PRO A 90 -2.93 -14.59 1.97
N VAL A 91 -3.38 -14.13 0.80
CA VAL A 91 -4.75 -13.66 0.58
C VAL A 91 -5.72 -14.84 0.46
N LEU A 92 -5.30 -15.90 -0.23
CA LEU A 92 -6.11 -17.11 -0.41
C LEU A 92 -6.27 -17.89 0.91
N LEU A 93 -5.21 -18.01 1.71
CA LEU A 93 -5.22 -18.76 2.97
C LEU A 93 -6.06 -18.09 4.07
N LEU A 94 -6.03 -16.77 4.14
CA LEU A 94 -6.70 -16.02 5.21
C LEU A 94 -8.08 -15.48 4.81
N GLY A 95 -8.42 -15.58 3.52
CA GLY A 95 -9.63 -15.00 2.95
C GLY A 95 -9.54 -13.49 2.75
N LYS A 96 -10.35 -12.97 1.82
CA LYS A 96 -10.41 -11.52 1.52
C LYS A 96 -10.97 -10.69 2.67
N GLU A 97 -11.77 -11.30 3.54
CA GLU A 97 -12.43 -10.64 4.67
C GLU A 97 -11.44 -10.06 5.68
N ARG A 98 -10.35 -10.78 5.97
CA ARG A 98 -9.32 -10.28 6.91
C ARG A 98 -8.47 -9.15 6.30
N PHE A 99 -8.47 -9.02 4.96
CA PHE A 99 -7.77 -7.95 4.26
C PHE A 99 -8.65 -6.74 3.97
N SER A 100 -9.98 -6.87 3.95
CA SER A 100 -10.90 -5.78 3.55
C SER A 100 -10.71 -4.49 4.34
N ASN A 101 -10.33 -4.59 5.62
CA ASN A 101 -10.14 -3.47 6.55
C ASN A 101 -8.76 -2.79 6.45
N VAL A 102 -7.83 -3.34 5.67
CA VAL A 102 -6.44 -2.87 5.58
C VAL A 102 -6.02 -2.59 4.15
N SER A 103 -5.25 -1.53 3.94
CA SER A 103 -4.56 -1.27 2.68
C SER A 103 -3.06 -1.42 2.87
N ILE A 104 -2.43 -2.18 1.97
CA ILE A 104 -1.02 -2.55 2.07
C ILE A 104 -0.27 -2.01 0.86
N ARG A 105 0.70 -1.13 1.09
CA ARG A 105 1.64 -0.66 0.07
C ARG A 105 3.01 -1.28 0.31
N VAL A 106 3.50 -2.05 -0.65
CA VAL A 106 4.81 -2.71 -0.57
C VAL A 106 5.82 -1.99 -1.46
N ARG A 107 6.98 -1.68 -0.91
CA ARG A 107 8.16 -1.22 -1.66
C ARG A 107 9.21 -2.34 -1.68
N VAL A 108 9.79 -2.62 -2.83
CA VAL A 108 10.74 -3.73 -2.99
C VAL A 108 12.04 -3.23 -3.63
N LYS A 109 13.18 -3.65 -3.07
CA LYS A 109 14.52 -3.32 -3.60
C LYS A 109 15.47 -4.52 -3.47
N GLY A 110 16.42 -4.61 -4.41
CA GLY A 110 17.50 -5.60 -4.41
C GLY A 110 17.08 -7.01 -4.83
N GLY A 111 18.07 -7.91 -4.95
CA GLY A 111 17.87 -9.29 -5.37
C GLY A 111 17.41 -9.46 -6.82
N GLY A 112 16.86 -10.63 -7.14
CA GLY A 112 16.26 -10.93 -8.44
C GLY A 112 14.77 -11.26 -8.32
N HIS A 113 14.09 -11.42 -9.45
CA HIS A 113 12.63 -11.56 -9.55
C HIS A 113 12.04 -12.60 -8.59
N THR A 114 12.56 -13.82 -8.59
CA THR A 114 12.09 -14.90 -7.70
C THR A 114 12.24 -14.51 -6.22
N SER A 115 13.39 -13.96 -5.84
CA SER A 115 13.65 -13.58 -4.44
C SER A 115 12.77 -12.42 -3.99
N GLN A 116 12.47 -11.48 -4.89
CA GLN A 116 11.55 -10.38 -4.63
C GLN A 116 10.13 -10.88 -4.38
N VAL A 117 9.62 -11.82 -5.18
CA VAL A 117 8.31 -12.47 -4.99
C VAL A 117 8.20 -13.06 -3.59
N TYR A 118 9.18 -13.87 -3.17
CA TYR A 118 9.17 -14.47 -1.83
C TYR A 118 9.28 -13.42 -0.71
N ALA A 119 10.03 -12.34 -0.92
CA ALA A 119 10.12 -11.26 0.05
C ALA A 119 8.79 -10.49 0.18
N ILE A 120 8.09 -10.23 -0.92
CA ILE A 120 6.77 -9.57 -0.94
C ILE A 120 5.74 -10.44 -0.21
N ARG A 121 5.65 -11.71 -0.59
CA ARG A 121 4.78 -12.71 0.05
C ARG A 121 4.95 -12.70 1.57
N GLN A 122 6.19 -12.76 2.03
CA GLN A 122 6.52 -12.72 3.46
C GLN A 122 6.15 -11.38 4.12
N ALA A 123 6.39 -10.25 3.43
CA ALA A 123 6.09 -8.92 3.96
C ALA A 123 4.58 -8.71 4.15
N ILE A 124 3.75 -9.17 3.22
CA ILE A 124 2.28 -9.10 3.30
C ILE A 124 1.80 -9.88 4.53
N SER A 125 2.19 -11.16 4.67
CA SER A 125 1.83 -12.00 5.82
C SER A 125 2.20 -11.36 7.15
N LYS A 126 3.45 -10.90 7.29
CA LYS A 126 3.91 -10.26 8.52
C LYS A 126 3.18 -8.96 8.82
N SER A 127 2.87 -8.17 7.79
CA SER A 127 2.20 -6.88 7.97
C SER A 127 0.81 -7.04 8.57
N LEU A 128 0.09 -8.09 8.18
CA LEU A 128 -1.23 -8.40 8.75
C LEU A 128 -1.10 -8.87 10.20
N VAL A 129 -0.19 -9.81 10.48
CA VAL A 129 0.04 -10.29 11.86
C VAL A 129 0.42 -9.14 12.80
N ALA A 130 1.30 -8.24 12.35
CA ALA A 130 1.73 -7.10 13.16
C ALA A 130 0.62 -6.05 13.34
N TYR A 131 -0.25 -5.87 12.34
CA TYR A 131 -1.41 -4.99 12.45
C TYR A 131 -2.41 -5.50 13.48
N TYR A 132 -2.77 -6.78 13.41
CA TYR A 132 -3.67 -7.42 14.37
C TYR A 132 -3.10 -7.42 15.79
N GLN A 133 -1.79 -7.64 15.93
CA GLN A 133 -1.11 -7.54 17.22
C GLN A 133 -1.22 -6.15 17.86
N LYS A 134 -1.22 -5.08 17.07
CA LYS A 134 -1.17 -3.70 17.58
C LYS A 134 -2.56 -3.09 17.78
N PHE A 135 -3.55 -3.44 16.96
CA PHE A 135 -4.80 -2.69 16.84
C PHE A 135 -6.09 -3.51 16.97
N VAL A 136 -6.03 -4.84 17.03
CA VAL A 136 -7.25 -5.68 17.10
C VAL A 136 -7.24 -6.52 18.38
N ASP A 137 -6.60 -7.67 18.38
CA ASP A 137 -6.63 -8.64 19.48
C ASP A 137 -5.53 -9.71 19.33
N GLU A 138 -5.12 -10.30 20.45
CA GLU A 138 -4.10 -11.35 20.45
C GLU A 138 -4.62 -12.72 19.98
N ALA A 139 -5.92 -13.00 20.18
CA ALA A 139 -6.54 -14.26 19.78
C ALA A 139 -6.57 -14.41 18.26
N SER A 140 -7.12 -13.44 17.53
CA SER A 140 -7.15 -13.45 16.06
C SER A 140 -5.75 -13.43 15.46
N LYS A 141 -4.80 -12.73 16.09
CA LYS A 141 -3.38 -12.80 15.70
C LYS A 141 -2.86 -14.24 15.79
N LYS A 142 -3.15 -14.95 16.87
CA LYS A 142 -2.70 -16.34 17.07
C LYS A 142 -3.31 -17.27 16.02
N GLU A 143 -4.59 -17.11 15.70
CA GLU A 143 -5.25 -17.85 14.62
C GLU A 143 -4.56 -17.64 13.27
N ILE A 144 -4.39 -16.38 12.85
CA ILE A 144 -3.74 -16.02 11.58
C ILE A 144 -2.32 -16.58 11.54
N LYS A 145 -1.57 -16.42 12.63
CA LYS A 145 -0.20 -16.91 12.74
C LYS A 145 -0.14 -18.44 12.59
N ASN A 146 -1.05 -19.16 13.23
CA ASN A 146 -1.08 -20.63 13.17
C ASN A 146 -1.41 -21.12 11.75
N ILE A 147 -2.42 -20.53 11.10
CA ILE A 147 -2.78 -20.88 9.70
C ILE A 147 -1.57 -20.68 8.77
N LEU A 148 -0.89 -19.54 8.88
CA LEU A 148 0.27 -19.23 8.05
C LEU A 148 1.46 -20.16 8.31
N ILE A 149 1.76 -20.46 9.58
CA ILE A 149 2.89 -21.35 9.95
C ILE A 149 2.63 -22.79 9.52
N ASN A 150 1.40 -23.28 9.68
CA ASN A 150 1.03 -24.64 9.32
C ASN A 150 1.14 -24.86 7.81
N TYR A 151 0.82 -23.85 7.01
CA TYR A 151 1.03 -23.91 5.56
C TYR A 151 2.51 -23.82 5.19
N ASP A 152 3.19 -22.75 5.61
CA ASP A 152 4.60 -22.54 5.30
C ASP A 152 5.27 -21.59 6.30
N ARG A 153 6.25 -22.13 7.04
CA ARG A 153 7.07 -21.36 7.98
C ARG A 153 7.74 -20.14 7.35
N SER A 154 8.07 -20.19 6.05
CA SER A 154 8.75 -19.10 5.34
C SER A 154 7.89 -17.85 5.12
N LEU A 155 6.56 -17.94 5.31
CA LEU A 155 5.65 -16.79 5.30
C LEU A 155 5.93 -15.81 6.44
N LEU A 156 6.45 -16.30 7.56
CA LEU A 156 6.77 -15.47 8.72
C LEU A 156 8.28 -15.44 9.00
N VAL A 157 8.99 -16.56 8.86
CA VAL A 157 10.42 -16.63 9.18
C VAL A 157 11.26 -16.49 7.93
N ALA A 158 12.26 -15.61 7.93
CA ALA A 158 13.13 -15.42 6.78
C ALA A 158 14.13 -16.58 6.63
N ASP A 159 14.44 -16.95 5.40
CA ASP A 159 15.48 -17.94 5.11
C ASP A 159 16.87 -17.30 5.29
N PRO A 160 17.71 -17.80 6.21
CA PRO A 160 19.01 -17.20 6.51
C PRO A 160 20.07 -17.45 5.44
N ARG A 161 19.87 -18.40 4.52
CA ARG A 161 20.91 -18.84 3.57
C ARG A 161 21.40 -17.71 2.65
N ARG A 162 22.72 -17.64 2.45
CA ARG A 162 23.43 -16.68 1.58
C ARG A 162 24.44 -17.39 0.70
N CYS A 163 24.80 -16.76 -0.42
CA CYS A 163 25.83 -17.28 -1.32
C CYS A 163 27.19 -17.20 -0.62
N GLU A 164 27.89 -18.34 -0.57
CA GLU A 164 29.26 -18.39 -0.06
C GLU A 164 30.22 -17.66 -1.04
N PRO A 165 31.26 -16.97 -0.54
CA PRO A 165 32.25 -16.33 -1.38
C PRO A 165 33.11 -17.37 -2.13
N LYS A 166 33.64 -16.95 -3.29
CA LYS A 166 34.59 -17.77 -4.07
C LYS A 166 35.91 -17.93 -3.31
N LYS A 167 36.51 -19.13 -3.41
CA LYS A 167 37.85 -19.42 -2.90
C LYS A 167 38.84 -19.59 -4.07
N PHE A 168 40.12 -19.31 -3.85
CA PHE A 168 41.17 -19.55 -4.85
C PHE A 168 41.26 -21.05 -5.23
N GLY A 169 41.87 -21.35 -6.37
CA GLY A 169 42.07 -22.74 -6.83
C GLY A 169 40.85 -23.42 -7.47
N GLY A 170 39.85 -22.64 -7.89
CA GLY A 170 38.70 -23.17 -8.62
C GLY A 170 37.75 -22.09 -9.13
N PRO A 171 36.73 -22.48 -9.90
CA PRO A 171 35.78 -21.52 -10.47
C PRO A 171 34.80 -20.97 -9.41
N GLY A 172 34.49 -21.71 -8.34
CA GLY A 172 33.45 -21.35 -7.37
C GLY A 172 33.85 -21.46 -5.90
N ALA A 173 32.85 -21.46 -5.01
CA ALA A 173 33.05 -21.55 -3.55
C ALA A 173 33.66 -22.90 -3.12
N ARG A 174 33.29 -23.99 -3.81
CA ARG A 174 33.70 -25.36 -3.47
C ARG A 174 34.35 -26.11 -4.64
N ALA A 175 33.86 -25.92 -5.86
CA ALA A 175 34.42 -26.57 -7.05
C ALA A 175 35.90 -26.17 -7.26
N ARG A 176 36.72 -27.15 -7.64
CA ARG A 176 38.15 -26.99 -7.94
C ARG A 176 38.41 -27.26 -9.41
N TYR A 177 39.48 -26.67 -9.94
CA TYR A 177 39.93 -27.00 -11.29
C TYR A 177 40.39 -28.46 -11.35
N GLN A 178 40.23 -29.07 -12.53
CA GLN A 178 40.65 -30.44 -12.76
C GLN A 178 42.18 -30.56 -12.56
N LYS A 179 42.60 -31.58 -11.82
CA LYS A 179 44.02 -31.91 -11.62
C LYS A 179 44.45 -32.92 -12.69
N SER A 180 45.56 -32.65 -13.38
CA SER A 180 46.20 -33.59 -14.30
C SER A 180 47.34 -34.34 -13.60
N TYR A 181 47.56 -35.59 -14.00
CA TYR A 181 48.66 -36.45 -13.57
C TYR A 181 49.40 -36.99 -14.81
N ARG A 182 50.64 -37.46 -14.62
CA ARG A 182 51.50 -38.05 -15.66
C ARG A 182 51.86 -39.47 -15.27
#